data_AF-A0A969WYZ1-F1
#
_entry.id   AF-A0A969WYZ1-F1
#
_cell.length_a   1.000
_cell.length_b   1.000
_cell.length_c   1.000
_cell.angle_alpha   90.00
_cell.angle_beta   90.00
_cell.angle_gamma   90.00
#
_symmetry.space_group_name_H-M   'P 1'
#
loop_
_entity.id
_entity.type
_entity.pdbx_description
1 polymer ?
#
loop_
_entity_poly.entity_id
_entity_poly.type
_entity_poly.pdbx_seq_one_letter_code
_entity_poly.pdbx_strand_id
1 'polypeptide(L)' 'MFIIDRFEEEWVVISNDGQTFNIPRQILPRDVVEGDVIKISVEVDKTATEERTSSVKKLIDELFLE' A
#
# COMPACT_ATOMS: atom_id res chain seq x y z
N MET A 1 -13.35 8.48 7.72
CA MET A 1 -12.39 7.98 8.74
C MET A 1 -12.34 6.48 8.61
N PHE A 2 -11.16 5.90 8.50
CA PHE A 2 -11.00 4.46 8.34
C PHE A 2 -11.05 3.80 9.71
N ILE A 3 -11.97 2.87 9.91
CA ILE A 3 -12.19 2.20 11.19
C ILE A 3 -11.98 0.71 10.97
N ILE A 4 -11.20 0.08 11.84
CA ILE A 4 -11.04 -1.38 11.79
C ILE A 4 -12.34 -2.04 12.26
N ASP A 5 -12.97 -2.79 11.36
CA ASP A 5 -14.22 -3.51 11.63
C ASP A 5 -13.93 -4.89 12.22
N ARG A 6 -13.07 -5.68 11.54
CA ARG A 6 -12.69 -7.03 11.98
C ARG A 6 -11.30 -7.44 11.50
N PHE A 7 -10.69 -8.40 12.19
CA PHE A 7 -9.48 -9.10 11.73
C PHE A 7 -9.81 -10.50 11.20
N GLU A 8 -9.39 -10.79 9.97
CA GLU A 8 -9.50 -12.10 9.33
C GLU A 8 -8.10 -12.67 9.08
N GLU A 9 -7.53 -13.37 10.06
CA GLU A 9 -6.22 -14.04 9.99
C GLU A 9 -5.07 -13.13 9.48
N GLU A 10 -4.85 -13.13 8.17
CA GLU A 10 -3.83 -12.34 7.46
C GLU A 10 -4.35 -10.99 6.94
N TRP A 11 -5.65 -10.73 7.02
CA TRP A 11 -6.34 -9.56 6.50
C TRP A 11 -7.06 -8.80 7.61
N VAL A 12 -7.27 -7.51 7.37
CA VAL A 12 -8.00 -6.60 8.25
C VAL A 12 -9.04 -5.89 7.41
N VAL A 13 -10.30 -6.02 7.83
CA VAL A 13 -11.42 -5.35 7.17
C VAL A 13 -11.59 -4.00 7.83
N ILE A 14 -11.57 -2.97 6.99
CA ILE A 14 -11.68 -1.58 7.41
C ILE A 14 -12.90 -0.98 6.74
N SER A 15 -13.73 -0.28 7.51
CA SER A 15 -14.89 0.44 7.03
C SER A 15 -14.62 1.94 6.99
N ASN A 16 -14.98 2.59 5.90
CA ASN A 16 -14.88 4.04 5.72
C ASN A 16 -16.05 4.53 4.86
N ASP A 17 -16.92 5.36 5.45
CA ASP A 17 -18.02 6.04 4.75
C ASP A 17 -18.91 5.12 3.89
N GLY A 18 -19.18 3.91 4.39
CA GLY A 18 -19.98 2.90 3.69
C GLY A 18 -19.22 2.02 2.69
N GLN A 19 -17.90 2.22 2.53
CA GLN A 19 -17.03 1.34 1.77
C GLN A 19 -16.20 0.48 2.73
N THR A 20 -16.11 -0.82 2.44
CA THR A 20 -15.25 -1.76 3.17
C THR A 20 -14.04 -2.15 2.32
N PHE A 21 -12.86 -2.14 2.93
CA PHE A 21 -11.60 -2.49 2.29
C PHE A 21 -10.88 -3.55 3.10
N ASN A 22 -10.24 -4.49 2.40
CA ASN A 22 -9.42 -5.52 3.02
C ASN A 22 -7.96 -5.13 2.83
N ILE A 23 -7.24 -5.00 3.94
CA ILE A 23 -5.83 -4.63 3.95
C ILE A 23 -5.03 -5.78 4.60
N PRO A 24 -3.88 -6.17 4.05
CA PRO A 24 -3.07 -7.20 4.68
C PRO A 24 -2.58 -6.73 6.04
N ARG A 25 -2.73 -7.57 7.07
CA ARG A 25 -2.32 -7.28 8.45
C ARG A 25 -0.83 -6.91 8.55
N GLN A 26 -0.02 -7.41 7.63
CA GLN A 26 1.43 -7.16 7.59
C GLN A 26 1.79 -5.68 7.40
N ILE A 27 0.94 -4.89 6.75
CA ILE A 27 1.19 -3.46 6.56
C ILE A 27 0.64 -2.60 7.70
N LEU A 28 -0.17 -3.19 8.57
CA LEU A 28 -0.74 -2.52 9.74
C LEU A 28 0.22 -2.63 10.94
N PRO A 29 0.27 -1.61 11.81
CA PRO A 29 1.05 -1.69 13.04
C PRO A 29 0.51 -2.82 13.92
N ARG A 30 1.39 -3.47 14.71
CA ARG A 30 0.99 -4.58 15.58
C ARG A 30 0.05 -4.20 16.73
N ASP A 31 -0.08 -2.91 17.01
CA ASP A 31 -0.83 -2.37 18.15
C ASP A 31 -2.30 -2.07 17.82
N VAL A 32 -2.72 -2.26 16.56
CA VAL A 32 -4.09 -1.95 16.14
C VAL A 32 -5.08 -3.02 16.61
N VAL A 33 -6.26 -2.57 17.03
CA VAL A 33 -7.37 -3.41 17.52
C VAL A 33 -8.69 -3.09 16.82
N GLU A 34 -9.71 -3.92 17.02
CA GLU A 34 -11.03 -3.71 16.42
C GLU A 34 -11.66 -2.44 17.00
N GLY A 35 -12.19 -1.59 16.13
CA GLY A 35 -12.72 -0.27 16.48
C GLY A 35 -11.68 0.86 16.48
N ASP A 36 -10.40 0.57 16.21
CA ASP A 36 -9.38 1.62 16.10
C ASP A 36 -9.55 2.46 14.83
N VAL A 37 -9.31 3.77 14.94
CA VAL A 37 -9.45 4.73 13.84
C VAL A 37 -8.07 4.98 13.22
N ILE A 38 -7.86 4.45 12.02
CA ILE A 38 -6.61 4.60 11.29
C ILE A 38 -6.69 5.75 10.27
N LYS A 39 -5.54 6.36 9.98
CA LYS A 39 -5.39 7.37 8.93
C LYS A 39 -4.49 6.83 7.83
N ILE A 40 -5.07 6.59 6.65
CA ILE A 40 -4.34 6.12 5.47
C ILE A 40 -4.12 7.33 4.56
N SER A 41 -2.85 7.68 4.32
CA SER A 41 -2.46 8.66 3.32
C SER A 41 -1.81 7.91 2.15
N VAL A 42 -2.41 8.00 0.96
CA VAL A 42 -1.84 7.45 -0.28
C VAL A 42 -1.30 8.61 -1.08
N GLU A 43 0.02 8.67 -1.23
CA GLU A 43 0.71 9.70 -2.00
C GLU A 43 1.44 9.07 -3.18
N VAL A 44 1.41 9.74 -4.33
CA VAL A 44 2.14 9.31 -5.52
C VAL A 44 3.56 9.85 -5.42
N ASP A 45 4.51 8.97 -5.12
CA ASP A 45 5.92 9.32 -5.17
C ASP A 45 6.39 9.34 -6.64
N LYS A 46 6.30 10.52 -7.25
CA LYS A 46 6.73 10.74 -8.64
C LYS A 46 8.23 10.52 -8.81
N THR A 47 9.03 10.88 -7.80
CA THR A 47 10.49 10.75 -7.84
C THR A 47 10.92 9.28 -7.88
N ALA A 48 10.37 8.43 -7.00
CA ALA A 48 10.61 7.00 -7.02
C ALA A 48 10.07 6.31 -8.28
N THR A 49 8.96 6.82 -8.84
CA THR A 49 8.40 6.34 -10.11
C THR A 49 9.36 6.64 -11.28
N GLU A 50 9.93 7.84 -11.33
CA GLU A 50 10.91 8.24 -12.35
C GLU A 50 12.24 7.47 -12.22
N GLU A 51 12.71 7.19 -11.00
CA GLU A 51 13.90 6.35 -10.79
C GLU A 51 13.69 4.89 -11.22
N ARG A 52 12.49 4.33 -11.02
CA ARG A 52 12.12 3.00 -11.52
C ARG A 52 12.10 2.97 -13.05
N THR A 53 11.54 3.99 -13.69
CA THR A 53 11.54 4.13 -15.16
C THR A 53 12.96 4.25 -15.70
N SER A 54 13.83 5.03 -15.04
CA SER A 54 15.23 5.21 -15.44
C SER A 54 16.03 3.92 -15.34
N SER A 55 15.80 3.10 -14.31
CA SER A 55 16.46 1.81 -14.12
C SER A 55 16.07 0.77 -15.18
N VAL A 56 14.79 0.75 -15.59
CA VAL A 56 14.33 -0.10 -16.70
C VAL A 56 14.94 0.34 -18.03
N LYS A 57 15.09 1.65 -18.24
CA LYS A 57 15.74 2.20 -19.45
C LYS A 57 17.22 1.81 -19.57
N LYS A 58 17.95 1.78 -18.45
CA LYS A 58 19.37 1.36 -18.45
C LYS A 58 19.56 -0.10 -18.81
N LEU A 59 18.71 -0.99 -18.31
CA LEU A 59 18.75 -2.42 -18.67
C LEU A 59 18.42 -2.65 -20.14
N ILE A 60 17.53 -1.84 -20.71
CA ILE A 60 17.23 -1.85 -22.14
C ILE A 60 18.46 -1.35 -22.92
N ASP A 61 19.08 -0.24 -22.54
CA ASP A 61 20.25 0.31 -23.25
C ASP A 61 21.45 -0.66 -23.31
N GLU A 62 21.67 -1.45 -22.24
CA GLU A 62 22.68 -2.52 -22.22
C GLU A 62 22.35 -3.73 -23.12
N LEU A 63 21.06 -3.97 -23.41
CA LEU A 63 20.60 -5.08 -24.26
C LEU A 63 20.53 -4.72 -25.76
N PHE A 64 20.58 -3.43 -26.11
CA PHE A 64 20.56 -2.94 -27.50
C PHE A 64 21.95 -2.47 -28.00
N LEU A 65 23.00 -2.73 -27.22
CA LEU A 65 24.41 -2.62 -27.61
C LEU A 65 24.94 -3.98 -28.11
N GLU A 66 24.29 -4.54 -29.15
CA GLU A 66 24.81 -5.63 -29.98
C GLU A 66 24.59 -5.33 -31.47
#